data_AF-A0A6A4Y581-F1
#
_entry.id   AF-A0A6A4Y581-F1
#
_cell.length_a   1.000
_cell.length_b   1.000
_cell.length_c   1.000
_cell.angle_alpha   90.00
_cell.angle_beta   90.00
_cell.angle_gamma   90.00
#
_symmetry.space_group_name_H-M   'P 1'
#
loop_
_entity.id
_entity.type
_entity.pdbx_description
1 polymer ?
#
loop_
_entity_poly.entity_id
_entity_poly.type
_entity_poly.pdbx_seq_one_letter_code
_entity_poly.pdbx_strand_id
1 'polypeptide(L)'
;MGRLHRETDPFDFLMYLPHHRSKWLMLWELHPLWHDVWNHWSAVPMDRRIQLSLSLATTMNLPVWLTTYEPTMVNGKHTGTIVDAPPIRRWCSHGVANRLRCLSDIAAVHGRWPSRSEFIVMMSQGNPAAPVHLGRDGRMCRAPVRRSGMVYNPLTAVYHQVHRLHQAGPPTPPVAPAARHAFYAMVKGVPT
;
A
#
# COMPACT_ATOMS: atom_id res chain seq x y z
N MET A 1 1.35 3.65 -16.67
CA MET A 1 0.81 3.07 -15.41
C MET A 1 1.92 3.04 -14.37
N GLY A 2 1.72 3.69 -13.22
CA GLY A 2 2.75 3.84 -12.18
C GLY A 2 3.20 2.53 -11.52
N ARG A 3 4.26 2.60 -10.71
CA ARG A 3 4.92 1.43 -10.09
C ARG A 3 4.02 0.62 -9.15
N LEU A 4 2.90 1.18 -8.73
CA LEU A 4 1.95 0.53 -7.82
C LEU A 4 0.89 -0.32 -8.54
N HIS A 5 0.80 -0.26 -9.88
CA HIS A 5 -0.18 -1.05 -10.63
C HIS A 5 0.08 -2.56 -10.52
N ARG A 6 -1.00 -3.34 -10.42
CA ARG A 6 -1.00 -4.80 -10.38
C ARG A 6 -2.08 -5.33 -11.30
N GLU A 7 -1.71 -6.21 -12.23
CA GLU A 7 -2.66 -6.88 -13.12
C GLU A 7 -3.60 -7.82 -12.37
N THR A 8 -3.12 -8.41 -11.26
CA THR A 8 -3.89 -9.28 -10.38
C THR A 8 -4.95 -8.54 -9.56
N ASP A 9 -4.80 -7.22 -9.40
CA ASP A 9 -5.64 -6.39 -8.52
C ASP A 9 -6.02 -5.07 -9.24
N PRO A 10 -6.74 -5.14 -10.38
CA PRO A 10 -6.96 -3.99 -11.26
C PRO A 10 -7.78 -2.86 -10.62
N PHE A 11 -8.46 -3.14 -9.51
CA PHE A 11 -9.36 -2.22 -8.81
C PHE A 11 -8.78 -1.62 -7.52
N ASP A 12 -7.50 -1.86 -7.25
CA ASP A 12 -6.75 -1.27 -6.13
C ASP A 12 -6.95 0.25 -5.99
N PHE A 13 -7.10 0.93 -7.12
CA PHE A 13 -7.24 2.38 -7.19
C PHE A 13 -8.47 2.93 -6.50
N LEU A 14 -9.49 2.10 -6.28
CA LEU A 14 -10.69 2.50 -5.55
C LEU A 14 -10.42 2.65 -4.04
N MET A 15 -9.29 2.13 -3.55
CA MET A 15 -8.87 2.17 -2.13
C MET A 15 -8.01 3.38 -1.77
N TYR A 16 -7.71 4.28 -2.71
CA TYR A 16 -6.88 5.46 -2.44
C TYR A 16 -7.33 6.72 -3.17
N LEU A 17 -6.87 7.87 -2.66
CA LEU A 17 -7.22 9.18 -3.23
C LEU A 17 -6.44 9.46 -4.51
N PRO A 18 -7.09 9.98 -5.57
CA PRO A 18 -6.40 10.48 -6.74
C PRO A 18 -5.66 11.77 -6.37
N HIS A 19 -4.34 11.75 -6.48
CA HIS A 19 -3.53 12.95 -6.31
C HIS A 19 -2.73 13.20 -7.59
N HIS A 20 -3.05 14.27 -8.32
CA HIS A 20 -2.45 14.58 -9.63
C HIS A 20 -0.90 14.62 -9.61
N ARG A 21 -0.28 15.08 -8.52
CA ARG A 21 1.19 15.07 -8.33
C ARG A 21 1.77 13.75 -7.78
N SER A 22 0.97 12.70 -7.66
CA SER A 22 1.45 11.43 -7.11
C SER A 22 2.38 10.73 -8.10
N LYS A 23 3.69 10.76 -7.79
CA LYS A 23 4.71 10.00 -8.53
C LYS A 23 4.58 8.48 -8.35
N TRP A 24 3.71 8.02 -7.46
CA TRP A 24 3.43 6.60 -7.26
C TRP A 24 2.57 6.03 -8.40
N LEU A 25 1.63 6.84 -8.90
CA LEU A 25 0.60 6.43 -9.85
C LEU A 25 0.76 7.09 -11.22
N MET A 26 1.54 8.19 -11.31
CA MET A 26 1.73 8.96 -12.53
C MET A 26 0.41 9.51 -13.10
N LEU A 27 -0.48 9.95 -12.20
CA LEU A 27 -1.84 10.32 -12.62
C LEU A 27 -1.86 11.50 -13.60
N TRP A 28 -0.81 12.31 -13.72
CA TRP A 28 -0.74 13.33 -14.77
C TRP A 28 -0.86 12.76 -16.21
N GLU A 29 -0.64 11.45 -16.41
CA GLU A 29 -0.86 10.76 -17.69
C GLU A 29 -2.33 10.37 -17.94
N LEU A 30 -3.17 10.43 -16.91
CA LEU A 30 -4.58 10.05 -16.98
C LEU A 30 -5.41 11.20 -17.56
N HIS A 31 -6.34 10.89 -18.47
CA HIS A 31 -7.24 11.88 -19.06
C HIS A 31 -8.03 12.64 -17.96
N PRO A 32 -8.24 13.96 -18.06
CA PRO A 32 -8.93 14.76 -17.04
C PRO A 32 -10.30 14.19 -16.62
N LEU A 33 -11.09 13.70 -17.58
CA LEU A 33 -12.36 13.03 -17.30
C LEU A 33 -12.23 11.90 -16.27
N TRP A 34 -11.20 11.05 -16.40
CA TRP A 34 -10.99 9.94 -15.48
C TRP A 34 -10.48 10.40 -14.11
N HIS A 35 -9.76 11.52 -14.04
CA HIS A 35 -9.46 12.17 -12.76
C HIS A 35 -10.74 12.63 -12.08
N ASP A 36 -11.63 13.31 -12.79
CA ASP A 36 -12.85 13.86 -12.21
C ASP A 36 -13.76 12.75 -11.68
N VAL A 37 -13.94 11.67 -12.47
CA VAL A 37 -14.68 10.47 -12.04
C VAL A 37 -14.08 9.89 -10.77
N TRP A 38 -12.75 9.73 -10.71
CA TRP A 38 -12.09 9.18 -9.55
C TRP A 38 -12.15 10.14 -8.35
N ASN A 39 -11.96 11.44 -8.55
CA ASN A 39 -12.09 12.45 -7.49
C ASN A 39 -13.47 12.36 -6.85
N HIS A 40 -14.52 12.31 -7.67
CA HIS A 40 -15.90 12.21 -7.22
C HIS A 40 -16.16 10.90 -6.45
N TRP A 41 -15.70 9.77 -6.98
CA TRP A 41 -15.75 8.48 -6.27
C TRP A 41 -15.02 8.54 -4.92
N SER A 42 -13.84 9.16 -4.90
CA SER A 42 -12.97 9.25 -3.75
C SER A 42 -13.47 10.19 -2.65
N ALA A 43 -14.52 10.97 -2.91
CA ALA A 43 -15.20 11.79 -1.91
C ALA A 43 -16.23 10.99 -1.09
N VAL A 44 -16.70 9.85 -1.59
CA VAL A 44 -17.63 8.97 -0.86
C VAL A 44 -16.90 8.39 0.36
N PRO A 45 -17.43 8.44 1.60
CA PRO A 45 -16.79 7.80 2.75
C PRO A 45 -16.51 6.30 2.53
N MET A 46 -15.40 5.78 3.09
CA MET A 46 -14.93 4.40 2.81
C MET A 46 -15.91 3.32 3.30
N ASP A 47 -16.57 3.56 4.43
CA ASP A 47 -17.67 2.76 4.99
C ASP A 47 -18.88 2.70 4.04
N ARG A 48 -19.09 3.73 3.22
CA ARG A 48 -20.11 3.75 2.16
C ARG A 48 -19.62 3.20 0.83
N ARG A 49 -18.32 2.98 0.68
CA ARG A 49 -17.73 2.35 -0.52
C ARG A 49 -17.67 0.85 -0.39
N ILE A 50 -17.34 0.33 0.80
CA ILE A 50 -17.13 -1.08 1.07
C ILE A 50 -18.43 -1.72 1.59
N GLN A 51 -18.95 -2.72 0.89
CA GLN A 51 -20.21 -3.41 1.27
C GLN A 51 -20.02 -4.43 2.38
N LEU A 52 -18.85 -5.06 2.43
CA LEU A 52 -18.55 -6.16 3.33
C LEU A 52 -17.19 -5.91 3.98
N SER A 53 -17.07 -6.22 5.27
CA SER A 53 -15.78 -6.23 5.94
C SER A 53 -14.80 -7.07 5.14
N LEU A 54 -13.65 -6.48 4.82
CA LEU A 54 -12.62 -7.17 4.04
C LEU A 54 -12.07 -8.33 4.87
N SER A 55 -11.81 -9.47 4.21
CA SER A 55 -11.15 -10.60 4.87
C SER A 55 -9.71 -10.24 5.24
N LEU A 56 -9.08 -11.04 6.11
CA LEU A 56 -7.65 -10.88 6.44
C LEU A 56 -6.80 -10.95 5.17
N ALA A 57 -7.04 -11.95 4.32
CA ALA A 57 -6.32 -12.14 3.07
C ALA A 57 -6.47 -10.94 2.13
N THR A 58 -7.69 -10.42 1.99
CA THR A 58 -7.97 -9.23 1.16
C THR A 58 -7.27 -8.00 1.74
N THR A 59 -7.36 -7.77 3.05
CA THR A 59 -6.75 -6.62 3.73
C THR A 59 -5.22 -6.64 3.60
N MET A 60 -4.61 -7.81 3.77
CA MET A 60 -3.17 -8.02 3.63
C MET A 60 -2.68 -7.78 2.20
N ASN A 61 -3.55 -7.99 1.21
CA ASN A 61 -3.27 -7.75 -0.19
C ASN A 61 -3.51 -6.31 -0.64
N LEU A 62 -4.01 -5.40 0.21
CA LEU A 62 -4.20 -4.00 -0.18
C LEU A 62 -2.87 -3.27 -0.41
N PRO A 63 -2.82 -2.31 -1.37
CA PRO A 63 -1.61 -1.55 -1.69
C PRO A 63 -1.26 -0.54 -0.58
N VAL A 64 -0.53 -1.03 0.43
CA VAL A 64 -0.25 -0.35 1.71
C VAL A 64 0.34 1.07 1.58
N TRP A 65 0.95 1.37 0.44
CA TRP A 65 1.56 2.66 0.16
C TRP A 65 0.55 3.81 0.06
N LEU A 66 -0.64 3.57 -0.50
CA LEU A 66 -1.63 4.62 -0.77
C LEU A 66 -3.00 4.36 -0.14
N THR A 67 -3.28 3.13 0.28
CA THR A 67 -4.59 2.73 0.81
C THR A 67 -5.06 3.65 1.94
N THR A 68 -6.29 4.16 1.83
CA THR A 68 -6.95 5.00 2.84
C THR A 68 -8.02 4.24 3.64
N TYR A 69 -7.93 2.92 3.66
CA TYR A 69 -8.77 2.05 4.49
C TYR A 69 -8.21 2.07 5.91
N GLU A 70 -9.01 2.51 6.88
CA GLU A 70 -8.58 2.81 8.25
C GLU A 70 -7.76 1.70 8.92
N PRO A 71 -8.12 0.40 8.81
CA PRO A 71 -7.31 -0.69 9.38
C PRO A 71 -5.87 -0.80 8.85
N THR A 72 -5.58 -0.15 7.72
CA THR A 72 -4.24 -0.11 7.10
C THR A 72 -3.48 1.19 7.36
N MET A 73 -4.02 2.09 8.17
CA MET A 73 -3.48 3.42 8.44
C MET A 73 -2.94 3.52 9.87
N VAL A 74 -1.94 4.38 10.07
CA VAL A 74 -1.41 4.71 11.40
C VAL A 74 -1.60 6.19 11.63
N ASN A 75 -2.30 6.56 12.71
CA ASN A 75 -2.62 7.95 13.05
C ASN A 75 -3.29 8.71 11.88
N GLY A 76 -4.21 8.05 11.18
CA GLY A 76 -4.90 8.64 10.03
C GLY A 76 -3.99 8.91 8.81
N LYS A 77 -2.80 8.30 8.74
CA LYS A 77 -1.87 8.42 7.61
C LYS A 77 -1.55 7.06 7.00
N HIS A 78 -1.50 7.01 5.67
CA HIS A 78 -0.97 5.88 4.91
C HIS A 78 0.54 6.08 4.66
N THR A 79 1.27 5.02 4.30
CA THR A 79 2.75 5.09 4.21
C THR A 79 3.24 6.17 3.24
N GLY A 80 2.55 6.36 2.12
CA GLY A 80 2.88 7.37 1.12
C GLY A 80 2.84 8.83 1.61
N THR A 81 2.03 9.17 2.63
CA THR A 81 2.03 10.51 3.24
C THR A 81 3.06 10.66 4.35
N ILE A 82 3.49 9.56 4.97
CA ILE A 82 4.58 9.55 5.95
C ILE A 82 5.95 9.78 5.26
N VAL A 83 6.07 9.31 4.01
CA VAL A 83 7.29 9.39 3.20
C VAL A 83 7.30 10.65 2.33
N ASP A 84 7.45 11.81 2.96
CA ASP A 84 7.42 13.12 2.31
C ASP A 84 8.78 13.53 1.69
N ALA A 85 9.89 13.14 2.32
CA ALA A 85 11.22 13.55 1.91
C ALA A 85 11.67 12.83 0.61
N PRO A 86 12.25 13.56 -0.37
CA PRO A 86 12.59 12.99 -1.68
C PRO A 86 13.49 11.73 -1.65
N PRO A 87 14.54 11.63 -0.81
CA PRO A 87 15.41 10.45 -0.81
C PRO A 87 14.68 9.18 -0.36
N ILE A 88 13.95 9.24 0.76
CA ILE A 88 13.20 8.10 1.29
C ILE A 88 12.05 7.72 0.35
N ARG A 89 11.43 8.69 -0.33
CA ARG A 89 10.39 8.44 -1.33
C ARG A 89 10.92 7.69 -2.54
N ARG A 90 12.10 8.06 -3.05
CA ARG A 90 12.76 7.32 -4.15
C ARG A 90 13.09 5.90 -3.70
N TRP A 91 13.67 5.74 -2.52
CA TRP A 91 13.97 4.42 -1.96
C TRP A 91 12.72 3.53 -1.87
N CYS A 92 11.61 4.07 -1.35
CA CYS A 92 10.35 3.32 -1.27
C CYS A 92 9.76 2.99 -2.64
N SER A 93 9.78 3.95 -3.58
CA SER A 93 9.30 3.74 -4.95
C SER A 93 10.09 2.65 -5.70
N HIS A 94 11.36 2.44 -5.38
CA HIS A 94 12.13 1.30 -5.88
C HIS A 94 11.80 -0.01 -5.17
N GLY A 95 11.57 0.01 -3.85
CA GLY A 95 11.07 -1.17 -3.14
C GLY A 95 9.74 -1.69 -3.68
N VAL A 96 8.84 -0.79 -4.11
CA VAL A 96 7.60 -1.17 -4.82
C VAL A 96 7.91 -1.88 -6.14
N ALA A 97 8.94 -1.45 -6.88
CA ALA A 97 9.39 -2.14 -8.09
C ALA A 97 9.98 -3.53 -7.80
N ASN A 98 10.46 -3.77 -6.58
CA ASN A 98 10.82 -5.11 -6.07
C ASN A 98 9.60 -5.94 -5.65
N ARG A 99 8.40 -5.59 -6.14
CA ARG A 99 7.12 -6.25 -5.85
C ARG A 99 6.67 -6.14 -4.40
N LEU A 100 7.22 -5.25 -3.59
CA LEU A 100 6.78 -5.03 -2.20
C LEU A 100 5.61 -4.04 -2.15
N ARG A 101 4.44 -4.43 -2.66
CA ARG A 101 3.29 -3.52 -2.88
C ARG A 101 2.28 -3.59 -1.74
N CYS A 102 2.09 -4.77 -1.15
CA CYS A 102 1.16 -5.01 -0.04
C CYS A 102 1.87 -5.66 1.16
N LEU A 103 1.14 -5.86 2.27
CA LEU A 103 1.69 -6.52 3.46
C LEU A 103 1.99 -8.00 3.19
N SER A 104 1.15 -8.68 2.39
CA SER A 104 1.40 -10.06 1.96
C SER A 104 2.71 -10.18 1.20
N ASP A 105 2.99 -9.28 0.25
CA ASP A 105 4.25 -9.29 -0.51
C ASP A 105 5.46 -9.21 0.43
N ILE A 106 5.38 -8.35 1.45
CA ILE A 106 6.46 -8.15 2.42
C ILE A 106 6.65 -9.39 3.29
N ALA A 107 5.56 -9.98 3.78
CA ALA A 107 5.63 -11.17 4.64
C ALA A 107 6.03 -12.44 3.87
N ALA A 108 5.62 -12.58 2.61
CA ALA A 108 5.82 -13.77 1.80
C ALA A 108 7.30 -14.08 1.53
N VAL A 109 8.16 -13.05 1.45
CA VAL A 109 9.60 -13.23 1.19
C VAL A 109 10.30 -14.11 2.22
N HIS A 110 9.86 -14.05 3.49
CA HIS A 110 10.44 -14.83 4.58
C HIS A 110 9.43 -15.78 5.25
N GLY A 111 8.19 -15.86 4.75
CA GLY A 111 7.09 -16.58 5.41
C GLY A 111 6.65 -15.98 6.76
N ARG A 112 7.17 -14.80 7.12
CA ARG A 112 6.86 -14.05 8.35
C ARG A 112 7.08 -12.56 8.11
N TRP A 113 6.61 -11.74 9.04
CA TRP A 113 6.99 -10.34 9.04
C TRP A 113 8.52 -10.19 9.17
N PRO A 114 9.19 -9.45 8.27
CA PRO A 114 10.64 -9.31 8.30
C PRO A 114 11.08 -8.47 9.49
N SER A 115 12.30 -8.73 9.96
CA SER A 115 13.02 -7.80 10.82
C SER A 115 13.37 -6.52 10.05
N ARG A 116 13.76 -5.47 10.77
CA ARG A 116 14.12 -4.19 10.15
C ARG A 116 15.29 -4.31 9.16
N SER A 117 16.30 -5.14 9.47
CA SER A 117 17.44 -5.36 8.59
C SER A 117 17.04 -6.09 7.30
N GLU A 118 16.26 -7.16 7.42
CA GLU A 118 15.69 -7.90 6.28
C GLU A 118 14.86 -6.97 5.39
N PHE A 119 13.94 -6.19 5.98
CA PHE A 119 13.13 -5.22 5.25
C PHE A 119 13.99 -4.20 4.48
N ILE A 120 15.03 -3.66 5.10
CA ILE A 120 15.95 -2.74 4.42
C ILE A 120 16.66 -3.42 3.25
N VAL A 121 17.08 -4.68 3.41
CA VAL A 121 17.74 -5.46 2.35
C VAL A 121 16.80 -5.65 1.17
N MET A 122 15.55 -6.06 1.42
CA MET A 122 14.51 -6.28 0.42
C MET A 122 14.20 -4.99 -0.37
N MET A 123 14.01 -3.87 0.32
CA MET A 123 13.72 -2.56 -0.29
C MET A 123 14.90 -1.97 -1.08
N SER A 124 16.12 -2.42 -0.78
CA SER A 124 17.36 -1.92 -1.37
C SER A 124 17.95 -2.84 -2.44
N GLN A 125 17.38 -4.03 -2.64
CA GLN A 125 17.82 -4.96 -3.68
C GLN A 125 17.60 -4.37 -5.07
N GLY A 126 18.62 -4.38 -5.93
CA GLY A 126 18.53 -3.82 -7.28
C GLY A 126 18.14 -2.34 -7.33
N ASN A 127 18.27 -1.60 -6.23
CA ASN A 127 17.81 -0.22 -6.11
C ASN A 127 18.97 0.75 -6.36
N PRO A 128 19.00 1.49 -7.49
CA PRO A 128 20.07 2.44 -7.79
C PRO A 128 20.11 3.62 -6.83
N ALA A 129 19.02 3.88 -6.10
CA ALA A 129 18.95 4.93 -5.09
C ALA A 129 19.37 4.44 -3.70
N ALA A 130 19.71 3.16 -3.53
CA ALA A 130 20.25 2.66 -2.27
C ALA A 130 21.66 3.24 -2.07
N PRO A 131 21.89 4.01 -0.99
CA PRO A 131 23.19 4.60 -0.76
C PRO A 131 24.21 3.50 -0.48
N VAL A 132 25.41 3.65 -1.04
CA VAL A 132 26.58 2.79 -0.77
C VAL A 132 27.68 3.63 -0.17
N HIS A 133 28.50 3.03 0.69
CA HIS A 133 29.70 3.66 1.23
C HIS A 133 30.87 2.71 1.11
N LEU A 134 32.07 3.28 1.05
CA LEU A 134 33.29 2.50 1.14
C LEU A 134 33.53 2.16 2.62
N GLY A 135 33.65 0.86 2.92
CA GLY A 135 34.07 0.35 4.20
C GLY A 135 35.52 0.71 4.50
N ARG A 136 35.93 0.58 5.77
CA ARG A 136 37.34 0.79 6.17
C ARG A 136 38.30 -0.22 5.54
N ASP A 137 37.77 -1.35 5.07
CA ASP A 137 38.43 -2.42 4.34
C ASP A 137 38.47 -2.19 2.82
N GLY A 138 38.01 -1.03 2.33
CA GLY A 138 37.96 -0.72 0.90
C GLY A 138 36.83 -1.41 0.14
N ARG A 139 35.93 -2.15 0.83
CA ARG A 139 34.80 -2.82 0.19
C ARG A 139 33.59 -1.89 0.09
N MET A 140 32.86 -1.97 -1.01
CA MET A 140 31.59 -1.26 -1.15
C MET A 140 30.52 -1.96 -0.30
N CYS A 141 30.00 -1.25 0.69
CA CYS A 141 28.95 -1.71 1.60
C CYS A 141 27.68 -0.89 1.40
N ARG A 142 26.51 -1.49 1.65
CA ARG A 142 25.25 -0.73 1.68
C ARG A 142 25.29 0.25 2.83
N ALA A 143 25.10 1.53 2.54
CA ALA A 143 25.04 2.55 3.56
C ALA A 143 23.72 2.46 4.32
N PRO A 144 23.70 2.91 5.59
CA PRO A 144 22.46 2.96 6.36
C PRO A 144 21.40 3.79 5.64
N VAL A 145 20.22 3.19 5.41
CA VAL A 145 19.07 3.94 4.91
C VAL A 145 18.53 4.81 6.03
N ARG A 146 18.95 6.08 6.05
CA ARG A 146 18.49 7.08 7.02
C ARG A 146 16.97 7.19 6.95
N ARG A 147 16.32 7.31 8.11
CA ARG A 147 14.85 7.39 8.26
C ARG A 147 14.05 6.15 7.81
N SER A 148 14.70 5.01 7.56
CA SER A 148 14.00 3.72 7.29
C SER A 148 12.96 3.35 8.37
N GLY A 149 13.19 3.74 9.63
CA GLY A 149 12.24 3.53 10.72
C GLY A 149 10.90 4.26 10.54
N MET A 150 10.86 5.37 9.80
CA MET A 150 9.61 6.07 9.46
C MET A 150 8.72 5.26 8.51
N VAL A 151 9.26 4.22 7.88
CA VAL A 151 8.53 3.33 6.96
C VAL A 151 8.27 1.99 7.64
N TYR A 152 9.32 1.38 8.18
CA TYR A 152 9.25 0.07 8.80
C TYR A 152 8.33 0.04 10.03
N ASN A 153 8.42 1.04 10.92
CA ASN A 153 7.65 1.02 12.15
C ASN A 153 6.14 1.14 11.87
N PRO A 154 5.66 2.10 11.04
CA PRO A 154 4.24 2.15 10.69
C PRO A 154 3.74 0.89 9.99
N LEU A 155 4.48 0.35 9.02
CA LEU A 155 4.08 -0.89 8.33
C LEU A 155 3.97 -2.08 9.29
N THR A 156 4.90 -2.18 10.25
CA THR A 156 4.88 -3.22 11.29
C THR A 156 3.67 -3.05 12.20
N ALA A 157 3.35 -1.82 12.60
CA ALA A 157 2.16 -1.53 13.40
C ALA A 157 0.87 -1.91 12.65
N VAL A 158 0.78 -1.56 11.37
CA VAL A 158 -0.35 -1.94 10.50
C VAL A 158 -0.47 -3.46 10.39
N TYR A 159 0.63 -4.17 10.13
CA TYR A 159 0.64 -5.62 10.06
C TYR A 159 0.04 -6.26 11.32
N HIS A 160 0.52 -5.86 12.50
CA HIS A 160 -0.01 -6.38 13.76
C HIS A 160 -1.45 -5.94 14.04
N GLN A 161 -1.84 -4.72 13.67
CA GLN A 161 -3.21 -4.23 13.79
C GLN A 161 -4.19 -5.05 12.94
N VAL A 162 -3.87 -5.26 11.66
CA VAL A 162 -4.68 -6.06 10.74
C VAL A 162 -4.88 -7.47 11.28
N HIS A 163 -3.81 -8.12 11.75
CA HIS A 163 -3.92 -9.45 12.37
C HIS A 163 -4.79 -9.45 13.63
N ARG A 164 -4.61 -8.48 14.53
CA ARG A 164 -5.38 -8.37 15.78
C ARG A 164 -6.87 -8.18 15.53
N LEU A 165 -7.23 -7.30 14.58
CA LEU A 165 -8.63 -7.04 14.22
C LEU A 165 -9.34 -8.30 13.72
N HIS A 166 -8.65 -9.14 12.96
CA HIS A 166 -9.21 -10.39 12.43
C HIS A 166 -9.15 -11.57 13.41
N GLN A 167 -8.35 -11.48 14.47
CA GLN A 167 -8.37 -12.45 15.58
C GLN A 167 -9.50 -12.17 16.58
N ALA A 168 -9.88 -10.90 16.76
CA ALA A 168 -10.90 -10.47 17.72
C ALA A 168 -12.34 -10.51 17.18
N GLY A 169 -12.53 -10.75 15.87
CA GLY A 169 -13.86 -10.81 15.26
C GLY A 169 -14.56 -12.16 15.52
N PRO A 170 -15.89 -12.19 15.73
CA PRO A 170 -16.64 -13.44 15.69
C PRO A 170 -16.48 -14.10 14.30
N PRO A 171 -16.56 -15.44 14.19
CA PRO A 171 -16.40 -16.13 12.92
C PRO A 171 -17.42 -15.60 11.91
N THR A 172 -16.92 -14.96 10.86
CA THR A 172 -17.75 -14.52 9.73
C THR A 172 -18.37 -15.78 9.10
N PRO A 173 -19.70 -15.87 8.95
CA PRO A 173 -20.30 -17.00 8.26
C PRO A 173 -19.72 -17.13 6.84
N PRO A 174 -19.54 -18.36 6.32
CA PRO A 174 -18.96 -18.57 5.01
C PRO A 174 -19.86 -17.95 3.94
N VAL A 175 -19.42 -16.83 3.37
CA VAL A 175 -20.07 -16.24 2.20
C VAL A 175 -19.63 -17.05 0.98
N ALA A 176 -20.62 -17.56 0.23
CA ALA A 176 -20.41 -18.35 -0.97
C ALA A 176 -19.48 -17.63 -1.97
N PRO A 177 -18.59 -18.36 -2.67
CA PRO A 177 -17.63 -17.75 -3.57
C PRO A 177 -18.27 -17.49 -4.94
N ALA A 178 -18.56 -16.22 -5.26
CA ALA A 178 -18.61 -15.74 -6.65
C ALA A 178 -18.66 -14.20 -6.74
N ALA A 179 -17.57 -13.62 -7.26
CA ALA A 179 -17.55 -12.43 -8.13
C ALA A 179 -18.15 -11.09 -7.65
N ARG A 180 -18.50 -10.89 -6.38
CA ARG A 180 -18.87 -9.55 -5.90
C ARG A 180 -17.63 -8.79 -5.46
N HIS A 181 -17.21 -7.85 -6.29
CA HIS A 181 -16.21 -6.84 -5.94
C HIS A 181 -16.66 -6.12 -4.66
N ALA A 182 -15.74 -5.85 -3.73
CA ALA A 182 -16.06 -5.36 -2.38
C ALA A 182 -16.76 -3.99 -2.34
N PHE A 183 -16.91 -3.33 -3.49
CA PHE A 183 -17.42 -1.98 -3.62
C PHE A 183 -18.84 -1.93 -4.20
N TYR A 184 -19.62 -0.95 -3.76
CA TYR A 184 -20.95 -0.70 -4.33
C TYR A 184 -20.89 -0.45 -5.84
N ALA A 185 -21.77 -1.12 -6.60
CA ALA A 185 -22.21 -0.63 -7.89
C ALA A 185 -23.20 0.52 -7.64
N MET A 186 -22.70 1.76 -7.59
CA MET A 186 -23.56 2.94 -7.54
C MET A 186 -24.04 3.25 -8.96
N VAL A 187 -25.26 2.82 -9.31
CA VAL A 187 -25.93 3.29 -10.54
C VAL A 187 -26.50 4.68 -10.24
N LYS A 188 -26.02 5.69 -10.97
CA LYS A 188 -26.55 7.05 -10.87
C LYS A 188 -27.99 7.06 -11.42
N GLY A 189 -29.00 7.16 -10.56
CA GLY A 189 -30.36 7.53 -11.00
C GLY A 189 -31.57 6.76 -10.45
N VAL A 190 -31.57 6.21 -9.24
CA VAL A 190 -32.86 5.85 -8.60
C VAL A 190 -33.30 7.04 -7.72
N PRO A 191 -34.40 7.74 -8.06
CA PRO A 191 -34.99 8.73 -7.18
C PRO A 191 -35.58 8.01 -5.95
N THR A 192 -35.30 8.54 -4.76
CA THR A 192 -36.05 8.22 -3.53
C THR A 192 -37.46 8.79 -3.59
#